data_AF-A0A3A5VMF0-F1
#
_entry.id   AF-A0A3A5VMF0-F1
#
_cell.length_a   1.000
_cell.length_b   1.000
_cell.length_c   1.000
_cell.angle_alpha   90.00
_cell.angle_beta   90.00
_cell.angle_gamma   90.00
#
_symmetry.space_group_name_H-M   'P 1'
#
loop_
_entity.id
_entity.type
_entity.pdbx_description
1 polymer ?
#
loop_
_entity_poly.entity_id
_entity_poly.type
_entity_poly.pdbx_seq_one_letter_code
_entity_poly.pdbx_strand_id
1 'polypeptide(L)'
;MTRGGGWNVLRCSACNTCHGHRGTGTRCPHCGQKMSQNATIVCSVKTAEELRIEVALANTPEELRESLRSQLTKNEQLFSSRDDISFKGLARILHHSADENGVLSLENLVPILEKSGQSIEAQELIDRAESQGLLVRLEDNCWQILE
;
A
#
# COMPACT_ATOMS: atom_id res chain seq x y z
N MET A 1 33.58 -9.13 -3.07
CA MET A 1 32.84 -7.93 -2.64
C MET A 1 31.64 -7.74 -3.56
N THR A 2 30.51 -8.37 -3.24
CA THR A 2 29.28 -8.28 -4.04
C THR A 2 28.68 -6.90 -3.85
N ARG A 3 28.88 -6.04 -4.85
CA ARG A 3 28.20 -4.75 -5.00
C ARG A 3 26.69 -4.99 -4.83
N GLY A 4 26.05 -4.19 -3.98
CA GLY A 4 24.63 -4.30 -3.62
C GLY A 4 23.69 -4.23 -4.81
N GLY A 5 23.55 -5.31 -5.56
CA GLY A 5 22.46 -5.59 -6.47
C GLY A 5 21.40 -6.41 -5.72
N GLY A 6 20.13 -6.11 -5.94
CA GLY A 6 19.02 -6.82 -5.29
C GLY A 6 18.30 -6.01 -4.23
N TRP A 7 17.37 -6.65 -3.54
CA TRP A 7 16.53 -6.06 -2.50
C TRP A 7 17.25 -6.12 -1.16
N ASN A 8 17.53 -4.98 -0.55
CA ASN A 8 18.31 -4.90 0.69
C ASN A 8 17.55 -4.14 1.77
N VAL A 9 17.63 -4.65 2.99
CA VAL A 9 17.27 -3.90 4.21
C VAL A 9 18.48 -3.09 4.63
N LEU A 10 18.35 -1.77 4.62
CA LEU A 10 19.40 -0.83 4.96
C LEU A 10 19.10 -0.16 6.29
N ARG A 11 20.07 -0.15 7.22
CA ARG A 11 19.96 0.62 8.47
C ARG A 11 20.60 1.99 8.30
N CYS A 12 19.85 3.03 8.64
CA CYS A 12 20.39 4.38 8.72
C CYS A 12 21.28 4.52 9.95
N SER A 13 22.52 4.97 9.79
CA SER A 13 23.43 5.20 10.92
C SER A 13 23.04 6.40 11.80
N ALA A 14 22.18 7.31 11.31
CA ALA A 14 21.75 8.48 12.07
C ALA A 14 20.51 8.22 12.93
N CYS A 15 19.46 7.62 12.36
CA CYS A 15 18.21 7.36 13.08
C CYS A 15 18.00 5.90 13.47
N ASN A 16 18.92 5.00 13.09
CA ASN A 16 18.86 3.55 13.33
C ASN A 16 17.65 2.82 12.72
N THR A 17 16.77 3.53 12.01
CA THR A 17 15.63 2.95 11.29
C THR A 17 16.12 2.16 10.08
N CYS A 18 15.50 0.99 9.87
CA CYS A 18 15.73 0.12 8.74
C CYS A 18 14.72 0.41 7.62
N HIS A 19 15.17 0.37 6.36
CA HIS A 19 14.34 0.63 5.18
C HIS A 19 14.70 -0.31 4.04
N GLY A 20 13.72 -0.63 3.20
CA GLY A 20 13.95 -1.43 2.01
C GLY A 20 14.42 -0.58 0.83
N HIS A 21 15.43 -1.05 0.10
CA HIS A 21 15.91 -0.39 -1.12
C HIS A 21 16.45 -1.40 -2.13
N ARG A 22 16.35 -1.10 -3.44
CA ARG A 22 17.11 -1.82 -4.46
C ARG A 22 18.55 -1.33 -4.49
N GLY A 23 19.49 -2.14 -4.04
CA GLY A 23 20.87 -1.72 -3.81
C GLY A 23 21.07 -0.93 -2.53
N THR A 24 21.94 0.08 -2.52
CA THR A 24 22.44 0.69 -1.27
C THR A 24 21.84 2.05 -0.92
N GLY A 25 20.97 2.61 -1.77
CA GLY A 25 20.30 3.89 -1.52
C GLY A 25 21.24 5.09 -1.38
N THR A 26 20.71 6.30 -1.58
CA THR A 26 21.50 7.54 -1.44
C THR A 26 21.09 8.37 -0.24
N ARG A 27 19.85 8.26 0.22
CA ARG A 27 19.31 8.97 1.39
C ARG A 27 18.36 8.10 2.19
N CYS A 28 18.31 8.35 3.50
CA CYS A 28 17.33 7.76 4.40
C CYS A 28 15.96 8.39 4.12
N PRO A 29 14.91 7.60 3.85
CA PRO A 29 13.56 8.13 3.62
C PRO A 29 12.91 8.68 4.90
N HIS A 30 13.40 8.30 6.08
CA HIS A 30 12.86 8.75 7.37
C HIS A 30 13.46 10.10 7.81
N CYS A 31 14.79 10.26 7.80
CA CYS A 31 15.45 11.47 8.30
C CYS A 31 16.21 12.28 7.25
N GLY A 32 16.22 11.84 5.98
CA GLY A 32 16.89 12.55 4.88
C GLY A 32 18.41 12.43 4.83
N GLN A 33 19.05 11.80 5.82
CA GLN A 33 20.51 11.66 5.90
C GLN A 33 21.08 10.92 4.68
N LYS A 34 22.20 11.40 4.14
CA LYS A 34 22.90 10.73 3.02
C LYS A 34 23.48 9.38 3.47
N MET A 35 23.25 8.33 2.69
CA MET A 35 23.57 6.93 3.04
C MET A 35 24.68 6.31 2.19
N SER A 36 25.11 6.97 1.11
CA SER A 36 25.94 6.39 0.03
C SER A 36 27.35 5.90 0.42
N GLN A 37 27.80 6.09 1.65
CA GLN A 37 29.07 5.54 2.15
C GLN A 37 28.95 4.74 3.47
N ASN A 38 27.82 4.84 4.17
CA ASN A 38 27.64 4.30 5.53
C ASN A 38 26.33 3.51 5.72
N ALA A 39 25.61 3.19 4.64
CA ALA A 39 24.44 2.32 4.73
C ALA A 39 24.86 0.91 5.15
N THR A 40 24.50 0.50 6.36
CA THR A 40 24.69 -0.88 6.78
C THR A 40 23.61 -1.74 6.14
N ILE A 41 24.00 -2.68 5.28
CA ILE A 41 23.09 -3.73 4.80
C ILE A 41 22.85 -4.69 5.97
N VAL A 42 21.61 -4.74 6.46
CA VAL A 42 21.19 -5.65 7.53
C VAL A 42 20.93 -7.05 6.96
N CYS A 43 20.21 -7.12 5.84
CA CYS A 43 20.02 -8.36 5.09
C CYS A 43 19.68 -8.07 3.61
N SER A 44 19.81 -9.09 2.78
CA SER A 44 19.42 -9.08 1.37
C SER A 44 18.41 -10.19 1.11
N VAL A 45 17.36 -9.89 0.35
CA VAL A 45 16.24 -10.79 0.05
C VAL A 45 16.02 -10.89 -1.46
N LYS A 46 15.20 -11.86 -1.90
CA LYS A 46 15.01 -12.16 -3.32
C LYS A 46 13.87 -11.36 -3.94
N THR A 47 12.85 -11.01 -3.16
CA THR A 47 11.62 -10.37 -3.65
C THR A 47 11.28 -9.09 -2.89
N ALA A 48 10.37 -8.28 -3.46
CA ALA A 48 9.89 -7.07 -2.78
C ALA A 48 8.99 -7.41 -1.59
N GLU A 49 8.25 -8.52 -1.68
CA GLU A 49 7.38 -9.06 -0.67
C GLU A 49 8.18 -9.43 0.59
N GLU A 50 9.24 -10.23 0.41
CA GLU A 50 10.18 -10.58 1.49
C GLU A 50 10.80 -9.33 2.11
N LEU A 51 11.12 -8.32 1.29
CA LEU A 51 11.74 -7.08 1.77
C LEU A 51 10.83 -6.32 2.72
N ARG A 52 9.53 -6.22 2.43
CA ARG A 52 8.58 -5.55 3.32
C ARG A 52 8.52 -6.22 4.68
N ILE A 53 8.48 -7.56 4.70
CA ILE A 53 8.45 -8.34 5.94
C ILE A 53 9.72 -8.12 6.75
N GLU A 54 10.90 -8.27 6.13
CA GLU A 54 12.18 -8.12 6.83
C GLU A 54 12.43 -6.69 7.32
N VAL A 55 11.96 -5.66 6.60
CA VAL A 55 11.98 -4.27 7.09
C VAL A 55 11.12 -4.11 8.34
N ALA A 56 9.90 -4.66 8.36
CA ALA A 56 9.02 -4.58 9.51
C ALA A 56 9.64 -5.28 10.73
N LEU A 57 10.18 -6.48 10.55
CA LEU A 57 10.83 -7.25 11.62
C LEU A 57 12.10 -6.56 12.13
N ALA A 58 12.91 -5.95 11.26
CA ALA A 58 14.14 -5.25 11.64
C ALA A 58 13.88 -3.96 12.43
N ASN A 59 12.70 -3.36 12.28
CA ASN A 59 12.25 -2.19 13.05
C ASN A 59 11.41 -2.57 14.29
N THR A 60 11.18 -3.87 14.53
CA THR A 60 10.38 -4.35 15.65
C THR A 60 11.30 -4.74 16.82
N PRO A 61 10.96 -4.35 18.06
CA PRO A 61 11.66 -4.80 19.26
C PRO A 61 11.76 -6.34 19.33
N GLU A 62 12.85 -6.84 19.92
CA GLU A 62 13.16 -8.28 19.99
C GLU A 62 11.97 -9.08 20.55
N GLU A 63 11.36 -8.55 21.60
CA GLU A 63 10.27 -9.17 22.37
C GLU A 63 8.98 -9.34 21.55
N LEU A 64 8.82 -8.54 20.49
CA LEU A 64 7.62 -8.53 19.64
C LEU A 64 7.84 -9.19 18.28
N ARG A 65 9.09 -9.50 17.93
CA ARG A 65 9.46 -9.93 16.57
C ARG A 65 8.83 -11.28 16.20
N GLU A 66 8.81 -12.25 17.12
CA GLU A 66 8.20 -13.56 16.87
C GLU A 66 6.69 -13.49 16.71
N SER A 67 6.03 -12.70 17.57
CA SER A 67 4.58 -12.46 17.50
C SER A 67 4.19 -11.82 16.16
N LEU A 68 4.93 -10.77 15.76
CA LEU A 68 4.72 -10.10 14.48
C LEU A 68 4.99 -11.05 13.30
N ARG A 69 6.09 -11.83 13.34
CA ARG A 69 6.41 -12.81 12.29
C ARG A 69 5.28 -13.82 12.14
N SER A 70 4.76 -14.36 13.24
CA SER A 70 3.63 -15.29 13.22
C SER A 70 2.39 -14.68 12.56
N GLN A 71 2.07 -13.42 12.87
CA GLN A 71 0.93 -12.74 12.27
C GLN A 71 1.14 -12.48 10.78
N LEU A 72 2.33 -12.01 10.37
CA LEU A 72 2.62 -11.73 8.95
C LEU A 72 2.54 -13.00 8.09
N THR A 73 3.04 -14.14 8.60
CA THR A 73 2.96 -15.43 7.88
C THR A 73 1.54 -16.01 7.87
N LYS A 74 0.79 -15.90 8.97
CA LYS A 74 -0.62 -16.33 9.02
C LYS A 74 -1.52 -15.51 8.10
N ASN A 75 -1.18 -14.24 7.90
CA ASN A 75 -1.93 -13.28 7.11
C ASN A 75 -1.41 -13.10 5.68
N GLU A 76 -0.60 -14.03 5.14
CA GLU A 76 -0.29 -14.01 3.70
C GLU A 76 -1.59 -13.98 2.86
N GLN A 77 -2.69 -14.54 3.38
CA GLN A 77 -4.02 -14.43 2.80
C GLN A 77 -4.69 -13.06 2.90
N LEU A 78 -4.36 -12.22 3.90
CA LEU A 78 -4.85 -10.82 3.99
C LEU A 78 -4.06 -9.86 3.09
N PHE A 79 -2.82 -10.20 2.75
CA PHE A 79 -2.03 -9.46 1.76
C PHE A 79 -2.23 -10.00 0.33
N SER A 80 -2.75 -11.24 0.19
CA SER A 80 -3.15 -11.85 -1.07
C SER A 80 -4.65 -11.79 -1.34
N SER A 81 -5.46 -11.31 -0.40
CA SER A 81 -6.86 -10.96 -0.67
C SER A 81 -6.84 -9.74 -1.57
N ARG A 82 -6.75 -10.05 -2.86
CA ARG A 82 -7.02 -9.20 -4.01
C ARG A 82 -7.63 -7.85 -3.65
N ASP A 83 -6.77 -6.85 -3.57
CA ASP A 83 -7.08 -5.55 -4.16
C ASP A 83 -7.20 -5.77 -5.67
N ASP A 84 -8.27 -6.43 -6.15
CA ASP A 84 -8.50 -6.60 -7.60
C ASP A 84 -8.71 -5.25 -8.29
N ILE A 85 -8.98 -4.21 -7.51
CA ILE A 85 -9.13 -2.83 -7.97
C ILE A 85 -8.03 -1.99 -7.35
N SER A 86 -6.96 -1.74 -8.11
CA SER A 86 -5.97 -0.72 -7.77
C SER A 86 -6.63 0.64 -7.56
N PHE A 87 -6.03 1.53 -6.75
CA PHE A 87 -6.50 2.92 -6.57
C PHE A 87 -6.84 3.63 -7.90
N LYS A 88 -6.02 3.41 -8.94
CA LYS A 88 -6.26 3.94 -10.29
C LYS A 88 -7.48 3.31 -10.97
N GLY A 89 -7.68 2.00 -10.77
CA GLY A 89 -8.88 1.30 -11.25
C GLY A 89 -10.14 1.80 -10.54
N LEU A 90 -10.03 2.07 -9.24
CA LEU A 90 -11.12 2.55 -8.41
C LEU A 90 -11.54 3.96 -8.83
N ALA A 91 -10.60 4.90 -8.89
CA ALA A 91 -10.85 6.25 -9.38
C ALA A 91 -11.47 6.26 -10.80
N ARG A 92 -11.01 5.38 -11.69
CA ARG A 92 -11.57 5.25 -13.03
C ARG A 92 -13.03 4.78 -13.01
N ILE A 93 -13.37 3.79 -12.20
CA ILE A 93 -14.75 3.30 -12.08
C ILE A 93 -15.65 4.39 -11.50
N LEU A 94 -15.19 5.11 -10.48
CA LEU A 94 -15.95 6.22 -9.87
C LEU A 94 -16.20 7.34 -10.88
N HIS A 95 -15.17 7.80 -11.61
CA HIS A 95 -15.33 8.86 -12.61
C HIS A 95 -16.25 8.47 -13.77
N HIS A 96 -16.27 7.19 -14.18
CA HIS A 96 -17.23 6.74 -15.19
C HIS A 96 -18.67 6.65 -14.67
N SER A 97 -18.84 6.60 -13.35
CA SER A 97 -20.14 6.44 -12.69
C SER A 97 -20.73 7.74 -12.16
N ALA A 98 -19.93 8.81 -12.10
CA ALA A 98 -20.42 10.13 -11.77
C ALA A 98 -21.11 10.80 -12.96
N ASP A 99 -22.05 11.68 -12.64
CA ASP A 99 -22.72 12.53 -13.61
C ASP A 99 -21.80 13.69 -14.08
N GLU A 100 -22.34 14.58 -14.92
CA GLU A 100 -21.62 15.74 -15.46
C GLU A 100 -21.16 16.74 -14.37
N ASN A 101 -21.72 16.65 -13.15
CA ASN A 101 -21.36 17.49 -12.01
C ASN A 101 -20.35 16.81 -11.06
N GLY A 102 -19.90 15.59 -11.39
CA GLY A 102 -19.02 14.81 -10.52
C GLY A 102 -19.74 14.18 -9.32
N VAL A 103 -21.07 14.09 -9.37
CA VAL A 103 -21.89 13.45 -8.35
C VAL A 103 -22.12 11.99 -8.73
N LEU A 104 -21.76 11.11 -7.81
CA LEU A 104 -21.96 9.67 -7.88
C LEU A 104 -23.23 9.30 -7.11
N SER A 105 -24.14 8.59 -7.76
CA SER A 105 -25.27 7.95 -7.09
C SER A 105 -25.13 6.42 -7.12
N LEU A 106 -25.67 5.74 -6.11
CA LEU A 106 -25.60 4.27 -6.03
C LEU A 106 -26.26 3.61 -7.27
N GLU A 107 -27.35 4.19 -7.75
CA GLU A 107 -28.08 3.76 -8.96
C GLU A 107 -27.22 3.82 -10.23
N ASN A 108 -26.29 4.78 -10.34
CA ASN A 108 -25.39 4.91 -11.48
C ASN A 108 -24.18 3.96 -11.35
N LEU A 109 -23.73 3.71 -10.12
CA LEU A 109 -22.57 2.87 -9.83
C LEU A 109 -22.83 1.38 -10.13
N VAL A 110 -23.97 0.84 -9.66
CA VAL A 110 -24.32 -0.58 -9.79
C VAL A 110 -24.21 -1.10 -11.24
N PRO A 111 -24.85 -0.50 -12.26
CA PRO A 111 -24.80 -1.02 -13.63
C PRO A 111 -23.40 -0.92 -14.26
N ILE A 112 -22.55 0.00 -13.80
CA ILE A 112 -21.17 0.13 -14.27
C ILE A 112 -20.28 -0.93 -13.62
N LEU A 113 -20.50 -1.19 -12.34
CA LEU A 113 -19.79 -2.20 -11.59
C LEU A 113 -20.08 -3.60 -12.14
N GLU A 114 -21.35 -3.91 -12.43
CA GLU A 114 -21.75 -5.16 -13.07
C GLU A 114 -21.08 -5.36 -14.45
N LYS A 115 -20.98 -4.29 -15.25
CA LYS A 115 -20.30 -4.31 -16.56
C LYS A 115 -18.77 -4.44 -16.45
N SER A 116 -18.19 -4.01 -15.34
CA SER A 116 -16.74 -4.05 -15.12
C SER A 116 -16.19 -5.46 -14.84
N GLY A 117 -17.08 -6.44 -14.60
CA GLY A 117 -16.71 -7.82 -14.29
C GLY A 117 -15.99 -7.98 -12.95
N GLN A 118 -16.05 -6.96 -12.09
CA GLN A 118 -15.45 -6.95 -10.77
C GLN A 118 -16.39 -7.66 -9.78
N SER A 119 -15.82 -8.45 -8.86
CA SER A 119 -16.58 -9.21 -7.85
C SER A 119 -16.86 -8.40 -6.56
N ILE A 120 -16.62 -7.08 -6.57
CA ILE A 120 -16.81 -6.22 -5.40
C ILE A 120 -18.26 -5.74 -5.33
N GLU A 121 -18.84 -5.69 -4.13
CA GLU A 121 -20.17 -5.08 -3.95
C GLU A 121 -20.08 -3.55 -4.01
N ALA A 122 -21.15 -2.91 -4.51
CA ALA A 122 -21.18 -1.46 -4.69
C ALA A 122 -20.98 -0.71 -3.36
N GLN A 123 -21.59 -1.19 -2.28
CA GLN A 123 -21.44 -0.58 -0.95
C GLN A 123 -19.99 -0.72 -0.43
N GLU A 124 -19.38 -1.89 -0.63
CA GLU A 124 -17.98 -2.11 -0.24
C GLU A 124 -17.02 -1.19 -1.02
N LEU A 125 -17.28 -0.96 -2.31
CA LEU A 125 -16.51 -0.02 -3.12
C LEU A 125 -16.63 1.42 -2.62
N ILE A 126 -17.83 1.84 -2.21
CA ILE A 126 -18.10 3.17 -1.65
C ILE A 126 -17.36 3.35 -0.31
N ASP A 127 -17.49 2.39 0.61
CA ASP A 127 -16.86 2.48 1.93
C ASP A 127 -15.32 2.60 1.80
N ARG A 128 -14.74 1.84 0.85
CA ARG A 128 -13.32 1.95 0.51
C ARG A 128 -12.98 3.34 -0.06
N ALA A 129 -13.78 3.86 -0.98
CA ALA A 129 -13.53 5.16 -1.58
C ALA A 129 -13.63 6.31 -0.56
N GLU A 130 -14.61 6.27 0.34
CA GLU A 130 -14.75 7.24 1.44
C GLU A 130 -13.55 7.16 2.39
N SER A 131 -13.14 5.96 2.82
CA SER A 131 -11.98 5.79 3.72
C SER A 131 -10.65 6.23 3.12
N GLN A 132 -10.54 6.21 1.78
CA GLN A 132 -9.37 6.69 1.04
C GLN A 132 -9.44 8.19 0.69
N GLY A 133 -10.53 8.87 1.06
CA GLY A 133 -10.73 10.30 0.79
C GLY A 133 -11.02 10.62 -0.67
N LEU A 134 -11.54 9.66 -1.45
CA LEU A 134 -11.93 9.84 -2.86
C LEU A 134 -13.38 10.30 -3.02
N LEU A 135 -14.23 10.02 -2.02
CA LEU A 135 -15.64 10.40 -2.01
C LEU A 135 -15.97 11.16 -0.73
N VAL A 136 -16.91 12.11 -0.85
CA VAL A 136 -17.58 12.75 0.27
C VAL A 136 -19.07 12.52 0.13
N ARG A 137 -19.71 12.00 1.19
CA ARG A 137 -21.16 11.84 1.24
C ARG A 137 -21.85 13.20 1.23
N LEU A 138 -22.77 13.38 0.29
CA LEU A 138 -23.66 14.54 0.26
C LEU A 138 -24.95 14.21 1.01
N GLU A 139 -25.54 13.06 0.70
CA GLU A 139 -26.77 12.53 1.29
C GLU A 139 -26.81 11.00 1.13
N ASP A 140 -27.92 10.38 1.53
CA ASP A 140 -28.09 8.93 1.37
C ASP A 140 -28.01 8.54 -0.11
N ASN A 141 -27.16 7.58 -0.42
CA ASN A 141 -26.91 7.07 -1.78
C ASN A 141 -26.30 8.08 -2.78
N CYS A 142 -25.78 9.22 -2.32
CA CYS A 142 -25.17 10.26 -3.16
C CYS A 142 -23.82 10.75 -2.59
N TRP A 143 -22.81 10.81 -3.45
CA TRP A 143 -21.45 11.21 -3.10
C TRP A 143 -20.85 12.18 -4.12
N GLN A 144 -20.01 13.11 -3.66
CA GLN A 144 -19.15 13.93 -4.50
C GLN A 144 -17.79 13.26 -4.66
N ILE A 145 -17.27 13.19 -5.89
CA ILE A 145 -15.88 12.79 -6.13
C ILE A 145 -14.93 13.94 -5.76
N LEU A 146 -13.88 13.61 -5.01
CA LEU A 146 -12.77 14.51 -4.68
C LEU A 146 -11.60 14.28 -5.66
N GLU A 147 -11.06 15.38 -6.22
CA GLU A 147 -9.87 15.37 -7.09
C GLU A 147 -8.54 15.27 -6.34
#